data_AF-A0A3S1AMI7-F1
#
_entry.id   AF-A0A3S1AMI7-F1
#
_cell.length_a   1.000
_cell.length_b   1.000
_cell.length_c   1.000
_cell.angle_alpha   90.00
_cell.angle_beta   90.00
_cell.angle_gamma   90.00
#
_symmetry.space_group_name_H-M   'P 1'
#
loop_
_entity.id
_entity.type
_entity.pdbx_description
1 polymer ?
#
loop_
_entity_poly.entity_id
_entity_poly.type
_entity_poly.pdbx_seq_one_letter_code
_entity_poly.pdbx_strand_id
1 'polypeptide(L)' 'MKPNFQEMSLLEIRMYVLEHPDDMEAIRFLFHHPSLKWKTMPRLFKEDGSPIEENIFIAEEEIRRRLF' A
#
# COMPACT_ATOMS: atom_id res chain seq x y z
N MET A 1 21.45 15.96 0.09
CA MET A 1 21.43 15.16 -1.15
C MET A 1 20.28 14.17 -1.04
N LYS A 2 19.56 13.91 -2.13
CA LYS A 2 18.50 12.89 -2.10
C LYS A 2 19.12 11.48 -2.09
N PRO A 3 18.54 10.51 -1.37
CA PRO A 3 18.98 9.11 -1.43
C PRO A 3 18.79 8.51 -2.82
N ASN A 4 19.57 7.46 -3.13
CA ASN A 4 19.33 6.66 -4.32
C ASN A 4 18.24 5.61 -4.03
N PHE A 5 16.98 5.93 -4.35
CA PHE A 5 15.85 5.03 -4.07
C PHE A 5 15.95 3.68 -4.80
N GLN A 6 16.71 3.58 -5.91
CA GLN A 6 16.88 2.32 -6.65
C GLN A 6 17.69 1.27 -5.90
N GLU A 7 18.56 1.71 -4.99
CA GLU A 7 19.43 0.82 -4.19
C GLU A 7 18.84 0.52 -2.81
N MET A 8 17.77 1.21 -2.42
CA MET A 8 17.10 1.02 -1.15
C MET A 8 16.12 -0.15 -1.19
N SER A 9 16.02 -0.89 -0.10
CA SER A 9 14.96 -1.86 0.14
C SER A 9 13.60 -1.17 0.28
N LEU A 10 12.52 -1.92 0.05
CA LEU A 10 11.15 -1.42 0.25
C LEU A 10 10.91 -0.86 1.66
N LEU A 11 11.53 -1.47 2.69
CA LEU A 11 11.39 -1.03 4.07
C LEU A 11 12.06 0.34 4.29
N GLU A 12 13.26 0.53 3.74
CA GLU A 12 13.99 1.80 3.85
C GLU A 12 13.25 2.93 3.12
N ILE A 13 12.67 2.65 1.95
CA ILE A 13 11.86 3.63 1.20
C ILE A 13 10.60 4.00 2.00
N ARG A 14 9.93 3.03 2.64
CA ARG A 14 8.77 3.29 3.51
C ARG A 14 9.13 4.20 4.67
N MET A 15 10.22 3.89 5.39
CA MET A 15 10.68 4.71 6.51
C MET A 15 11.01 6.13 6.05
N TYR A 16 11.72 6.28 4.94
CA TYR A 16 12.04 7.60 4.38
C TYR A 16 10.79 8.41 4.04
N VAL A 17 9.80 7.81 3.38
CA VAL A 17 8.52 8.48 3.03
C VAL A 17 7.76 8.90 4.29
N LEU A 18 7.77 8.10 5.35
CA LEU A 18 7.13 8.47 6.62
C LEU A 18 7.80 9.67 7.30
N GLU A 19 9.13 9.78 7.19
CA GLU A 19 9.89 10.92 7.71
C GLU A 19 9.78 12.17 6.81
N HIS A 20 9.46 11.99 5.51
CA HIS A 20 9.41 13.06 4.50
C HIS A 20 8.09 13.01 3.70
N PRO A 21 6.94 13.31 4.35
CA PRO A 21 5.62 13.14 3.74
C PRO A 21 5.35 14.06 2.53
N ASP A 22 6.16 15.10 2.33
CA ASP A 22 6.05 16.03 1.20
C ASP A 22 6.95 15.65 0.00
N ASP A 23 7.83 14.64 0.13
CA ASP A 23 8.71 14.21 -0.97
C ASP A 23 7.96 13.32 -1.98
N MET A 24 7.26 13.98 -2.90
CA MET A 24 6.46 13.32 -3.95
C MET A 24 7.28 12.36 -4.85
N GLU A 25 8.59 12.53 -4.94
CA GLU A 25 9.45 11.61 -5.69
C GLU A 25 9.60 10.28 -4.94
N ALA A 26 9.90 10.33 -3.65
CA ALA A 26 9.98 9.15 -2.80
C ALA A 26 8.63 8.42 -2.72
N ILE A 27 7.53 9.16 -2.63
CA ILE A 27 6.17 8.61 -2.65
C ILE A 27 5.91 7.87 -3.97
N ARG A 28 6.19 8.52 -5.11
CA ARG A 28 6.03 7.88 -6.42
C ARG A 28 6.90 6.63 -6.54
N PHE A 29 8.14 6.69 -6.06
CA PHE A 29 9.04 5.54 -6.10
C PHE A 29 8.50 4.37 -5.26
N LEU A 30 8.02 4.64 -4.04
CA LEU A 30 7.40 3.65 -3.18
C LEU A 30 6.24 2.94 -3.90
N PHE A 31 5.30 3.69 -4.48
CA PHE A 31 4.13 3.11 -5.16
C PHE A 31 4.45 2.32 -6.42
N HIS A 32 5.56 2.61 -7.10
CA HIS A 32 6.00 1.90 -8.31
C HIS A 32 7.09 0.86 -8.03
N HIS A 33 7.44 0.61 -6.77
CA HIS A 33 8.49 -0.33 -6.42
C HIS A 33 8.13 -1.74 -6.94
N PRO A 34 9.04 -2.45 -7.66
CA PRO A 34 8.73 -3.69 -8.38
C PRO A 34 8.27 -4.84 -7.48
N SER A 35 8.58 -4.80 -6.19
CA SER A 35 8.11 -5.80 -5.22
C SER A 35 6.66 -5.57 -4.75
N LEU A 36 6.09 -4.37 -4.96
CA LEU A 36 4.69 -4.12 -4.61
C LEU A 36 3.78 -4.72 -5.67
N LYS A 37 2.93 -5.64 -5.23
CA LYS A 37 1.86 -6.20 -6.06
C LYS A 37 0.55 -5.53 -5.72
N TRP A 38 0.04 -4.77 -6.68
CA TRP A 38 -1.33 -4.27 -6.62
C TRP A 38 -2.29 -5.45 -6.57
N LYS A 39 -3.20 -5.44 -5.58
CA LYS A 39 -4.28 -6.43 -5.48
C LYS A 39 -5.58 -5.65 -5.37
N THR A 40 -6.42 -5.77 -6.38
CA THR A 40 -7.76 -5.18 -6.37
C THR A 40 -8.64 -6.01 -5.45
N MET A 41 -9.24 -5.36 -4.44
CA MET A 41 -10.24 -5.98 -3.57
C MET A 41 -11.61 -5.99 -4.26
N PRO A 42 -12.49 -6.95 -3.95
CA PRO A 42 -13.88 -6.89 -4.36
C PRO A 42 -14.59 -5.68 -3.73
N ARG A 43 -15.75 -5.29 -4.27
CA ARG A 43 -16.53 -4.16 -3.70
C ARG A 43 -16.91 -4.48 -2.26
N LEU A 44 -16.66 -3.55 -1.35
CA LEU A 44 -16.99 -3.73 0.07
C LEU A 44 -18.45 -3.43 0.38
N PHE A 45 -19.12 -2.65 -0.48
CA PHE A 45 -20.50 -2.21 -0.32
C PHE A 45 -21.29 -2.48 -1.60
N LYS A 46 -22.59 -2.71 -1.44
CA LYS A 46 -23.55 -2.75 -2.54
C LYS A 46 -23.88 -1.34 -3.00
N GLU A 47 -24.65 -1.24 -4.09
CA GLU A 47 -25.09 0.04 -4.66
C GLU A 47 -25.99 0.85 -3.71
N ASP A 48 -26.70 0.17 -2.81
CA ASP A 48 -27.53 0.79 -1.76
C ASP A 48 -26.72 1.24 -0.52
N GLY A 49 -25.40 1.05 -0.53
CA GLY A 49 -24.52 1.39 0.59
C GLY A 49 -24.48 0.35 1.71
N SER A 50 -25.22 -0.75 1.63
CA SER A 50 -25.12 -1.84 2.60
C SER A 50 -23.80 -2.61 2.45
N PRO A 51 -23.19 -3.09 3.56
CA PRO A 51 -21.94 -3.83 3.51
C PRO A 51 -22.09 -5.20 2.83
N ILE A 52 -21.03 -5.65 2.19
CA ILE A 52 -20.88 -7.02 1.69
C ILE A 52 -19.90 -7.74 2.61
N GLU A 53 -20.43 -8.35 3.67
CA GLU A 53 -19.66 -8.96 4.77
C GLU A 53 -18.56 -9.92 4.29
N GLU A 54 -18.85 -10.76 3.29
CA GLU A 54 -17.86 -11.69 2.73
C GLU A 54 -16.67 -10.97 2.09
N ASN A 55 -16.93 -9.88 1.37
CA ASN A 55 -15.89 -9.07 0.72
C ASN A 55 -15.07 -8.29 1.74
N ILE A 56 -15.71 -7.82 2.82
CA ILE A 56 -15.03 -7.17 3.94
C ILE A 56 -14.10 -8.18 4.62
N PHE A 57 -14.57 -9.38 4.92
CA PHE A 57 -13.75 -10.44 5.50
C PHE A 57 -12.52 -10.78 4.64
N ILE A 58 -12.70 -10.91 3.32
CA ILE A 58 -11.57 -11.12 2.39
C ILE A 58 -10.55 -9.97 2.45
N ALA A 59 -11.02 -8.73 2.50
CA ALA A 59 -10.15 -7.56 2.59
C ALA A 59 -9.39 -7.52 3.92
N GLU A 60 -10.07 -7.80 5.03
CA GLU A 60 -9.46 -7.86 6.37
C GLU A 60 -8.39 -8.94 6.46
N GLU A 61 -8.66 -10.15 5.95
CA GLU A 61 -7.70 -11.26 5.93
C GLU A 61 -6.46 -10.92 5.09
N GLU A 62 -6.63 -10.27 3.93
CA GLU A 62 -5.50 -9.84 3.12
C GLU A 62 -4.67 -8.74 3.82
N ILE A 63 -5.32 -7.78 4.49
CA ILE A 63 -4.63 -6.75 5.27
C ILE A 63 -3.85 -7.42 6.41
N ARG A 64 -4.48 -8.35 7.14
CA ARG A 64 -3.85 -9.09 8.24
C ARG A 64 -2.61 -9.83 7.77
N ARG A 65 -2.69 -10.58 6.67
CA ARG A 65 -1.56 -11.30 6.06
C ARG A 65 -0.40 -10.40 5.61
N ARG A 66 -0.67 -9.12 5.31
CA ARG A 66 0.36 -8.16 4.86
C ARG A 66 1.02 -7.40 5.99
N LEU A 67 0.34 -7.29 7.13
CA LEU A 67 0.82 -6.56 8.30
C LEU A 67 1.39 -7.47 9.39
N PHE A 68 0.95 -8.74 9.45
CA PHE A 68 1.35 -9.76 10.41
C PHE A 68 1.85 -11.01 9.68
#